data_AF-A0A829HZZ6-F1
#
_entry.id   AF-A0A829HZZ6-F1
#
_cell.length_a   1.000
_cell.length_b   1.000
_cell.length_c   1.000
_cell.angle_alpha   90.00
_cell.angle_beta   90.00
_cell.angle_gamma   90.00
#
_symmetry.space_group_name_H-M   'P 1'
#
loop_
_entity.id
_entity.type
_entity.pdbx_description
1 polymer ?
#
loop_
_entity_poly.entity_id
_entity_poly.type
_entity_poly.pdbx_seq_one_letter_code
_entity_poly.pdbx_strand_id
1 'polypeptide(L)'
;MRFTVLTGTALLGIGLTVAACHAPAPDSSPSTQSPQPAMTSQAMAGKTRTGAFNGIDGKHVAGTATLANGQLTLTEFSSDKGPDLHIYLTKGSDQNAVSTGRELGMVASDKADQTFTVSDTDASMYDTVLINCDKAKEAFGAAALM
;
A
#
# COMPACT_ATOMS: atom_id res chain seq x y z
N MET A 1 -13.70 39.07 5.96
CA MET A 1 -13.44 40.07 4.90
C MET A 1 -12.00 39.85 4.47
N ARG A 2 -11.68 39.35 3.28
CA ARG A 2 -11.91 39.98 1.98
C ARG A 2 -11.92 38.88 0.90
N PHE A 3 -12.97 38.91 0.08
CA PHE A 3 -13.05 38.17 -1.17
C PHE A 3 -12.16 38.84 -2.22
N THR A 4 -11.52 38.05 -3.08
CA THR A 4 -10.98 38.55 -4.34
C THR A 4 -11.30 37.53 -5.43
N VAL A 5 -11.84 38.06 -6.52
CA VAL A 5 -12.56 37.39 -7.60
C VAL A 5 -11.94 37.88 -8.93
N LEU A 6 -12.13 37.06 -9.99
CA LEU A 6 -11.90 37.30 -11.44
C LEU A 6 -10.42 37.22 -11.89
N THR A 7 -10.00 36.64 -13.03
CA THR A 7 -10.56 36.37 -14.39
C THR A 7 -9.55 35.38 -15.05
N GLY A 8 -9.85 34.33 -15.80
CA GLY A 8 -10.50 34.27 -17.12
C GLY A 8 -9.46 34.11 -18.25
N THR A 9 -9.38 32.92 -18.88
CA THR A 9 -8.90 32.77 -20.29
C THR A 9 -9.44 31.46 -20.88
N ALA A 10 -10.12 31.60 -22.01
CA ALA A 10 -10.74 30.55 -22.81
C ALA A 10 -9.70 29.82 -23.68
N LEU A 11 -9.89 28.50 -23.89
CA LEU A 11 -9.19 27.74 -24.92
C LEU A 11 -10.20 27.24 -25.96
N LEU A 12 -10.05 27.75 -27.18
CA LEU A 12 -10.64 27.21 -28.41
C LEU A 12 -9.77 26.06 -28.93
N GLY A 13 -10.40 25.01 -29.47
CA GLY A 13 -9.72 24.02 -30.30
C GLY A 13 -10.57 22.80 -30.62
N ILE A 14 -11.26 22.85 -31.75
CA ILE A 14 -12.06 21.78 -32.36
C ILE A 14 -11.14 20.88 -33.21
N GLY A 15 -11.35 19.57 -33.17
CA GLY A 15 -10.75 18.63 -34.13
C GLY A 15 -11.44 17.26 -34.07
N LEU A 16 -12.30 16.99 -35.06
CA LEU A 16 -13.08 15.78 -35.27
C LEU A 16 -12.61 15.15 -36.58
N THR A 17 -12.14 13.90 -36.61
CA THR A 17 -12.22 13.06 -37.81
C THR A 17 -12.24 11.56 -37.50
N VAL A 18 -13.06 10.88 -38.29
CA VAL A 18 -13.49 9.47 -38.27
C VAL A 18 -12.69 8.66 -39.31
N ALA A 19 -12.74 7.33 -39.15
CA ALA A 19 -12.56 6.23 -40.15
C ALA A 19 -11.37 5.32 -39.81
N ALA A 20 -11.43 3.98 -39.97
CA ALA A 20 -12.33 3.14 -40.75
C ALA A 20 -12.45 1.74 -40.13
N CYS A 21 -13.63 1.12 -40.29
CA CYS A 21 -13.86 -0.31 -40.16
C CYS A 21 -13.37 -1.07 -41.41
N HIS A 22 -12.83 -2.29 -41.27
CA HIS A 22 -13.16 -3.48 -42.08
C HIS A 22 -12.37 -4.75 -41.64
N ALA A 23 -13.09 -5.87 -41.56
CA ALA A 23 -12.73 -7.22 -41.06
C ALA A 23 -11.88 -8.05 -42.05
N PRO A 24 -11.35 -9.26 -41.71
CA PRO A 24 -12.16 -10.48 -41.51
C PRO A 24 -11.69 -11.42 -40.38
N ALA A 25 -12.59 -12.29 -39.89
CA ALA A 25 -12.21 -13.53 -39.20
C ALA A 25 -11.72 -14.57 -40.22
N PRO A 26 -10.75 -15.43 -39.87
CA PRO A 26 -11.09 -16.84 -39.91
C PRO A 26 -10.43 -17.72 -38.83
N ASP A 27 -11.13 -18.83 -38.60
CA ASP A 27 -10.69 -20.15 -38.19
C ASP A 27 -10.15 -20.41 -36.78
N SER A 28 -11.09 -20.93 -35.97
CA SER A 28 -10.85 -22.01 -35.01
C SER A 28 -9.94 -23.10 -35.58
N SER A 29 -8.77 -23.28 -34.98
CA SER A 29 -8.03 -24.54 -35.04
C SER A 29 -7.69 -24.96 -33.61
N PRO A 30 -8.14 -26.14 -33.14
CA PRO A 30 -7.79 -26.64 -31.82
C PRO A 30 -6.35 -27.14 -31.87
N SER A 31 -5.41 -26.31 -31.42
CA SER A 31 -4.08 -26.80 -31.07
C SER A 31 -4.18 -27.47 -29.71
N THR A 32 -4.26 -28.80 -29.74
CA THR A 32 -4.02 -29.70 -28.62
C THR A 32 -2.62 -29.42 -28.07
N GLN A 33 -2.51 -28.45 -27.16
CA GLN A 33 -1.33 -28.29 -26.32
C GLN A 33 -1.68 -28.84 -24.95
N SER A 34 -1.05 -29.98 -24.67
CA SER A 34 -0.95 -30.64 -23.38
C SER A 34 -0.90 -29.64 -22.23
N PRO A 35 -1.58 -29.89 -21.10
CA PRO A 35 -1.38 -29.07 -19.90
C PRO A 35 0.08 -29.20 -19.47
N GLN A 36 0.89 -28.23 -19.84
CA GLN A 36 2.17 -27.98 -19.20
C GLN A 36 1.81 -27.65 -17.75
N PRO A 37 2.31 -28.38 -16.74
CA PRO A 37 2.11 -27.98 -15.36
C PRO A 37 2.65 -26.56 -15.26
N ALA A 38 1.75 -25.60 -15.02
CA ALA A 38 2.13 -24.29 -14.56
C ALA A 38 3.12 -24.55 -13.44
N MET A 39 4.33 -23.98 -13.58
CA MET A 39 5.34 -23.98 -12.55
C MET A 39 4.61 -23.54 -11.28
N THR A 40 4.33 -24.50 -10.41
CA THR A 40 3.95 -24.23 -9.04
C THR A 40 5.20 -23.58 -8.49
N SER A 41 5.25 -22.24 -8.60
CA SER A 41 5.97 -21.44 -7.65
C SER A 41 5.38 -21.92 -6.34
N GLN A 42 6.10 -22.83 -5.69
CA GLN A 42 5.90 -23.16 -4.31
C GLN A 42 6.22 -21.85 -3.60
N ALA A 43 5.25 -20.93 -3.65
CA ALA A 43 5.14 -19.83 -2.76
C ALA A 43 5.24 -20.51 -1.41
N MET A 44 6.40 -20.34 -0.78
CA MET A 44 6.57 -20.56 0.63
C MET A 44 5.36 -19.92 1.26
N ALA A 45 4.39 -20.73 1.67
CA ALA A 45 3.17 -20.28 2.30
C ALA A 45 3.59 -19.77 3.68
N GLY A 46 4.20 -18.59 3.70
CA GLY A 46 4.45 -17.84 4.90
C GLY A 46 3.11 -17.63 5.57
N LYS A 47 3.02 -17.98 6.86
CA LYS A 47 1.81 -17.79 7.64
C LYS A 47 1.34 -16.34 7.47
N THR A 48 0.13 -16.14 6.96
CA THR A 48 -0.51 -14.83 6.94
C THR A 48 -0.68 -14.35 8.37
N ARG A 49 -0.25 -13.11 8.65
CA ARG A 49 -0.44 -12.47 9.94
C ARG A 49 -1.16 -11.15 9.76
N THR A 50 -2.09 -10.84 10.65
CA THR A 50 -2.93 -9.65 10.52
C THR A 50 -3.05 -8.92 11.84
N GLY A 51 -3.20 -7.60 11.78
CA GLY A 51 -3.44 -6.73 12.92
C GLY A 51 -4.29 -5.52 12.55
N ALA A 52 -5.14 -5.05 13.46
CA ALA A 52 -5.83 -3.78 13.32
C ALA A 52 -4.99 -2.65 13.93
N PHE A 53 -4.94 -1.50 13.27
CA PHE A 53 -4.26 -0.33 13.81
C PHE A 53 -5.05 0.26 14.98
N ASN A 54 -4.30 0.68 16.00
CA ASN A 54 -4.78 1.55 17.05
C ASN A 54 -3.87 2.79 17.11
N GLY A 55 -4.49 3.96 17.25
CA GLY A 55 -3.78 5.21 17.48
C GLY A 55 -3.02 5.23 18.80
N ILE A 56 -1.89 5.94 18.84
CA ILE A 56 -1.03 6.12 20.01
C ILE A 56 -1.01 7.59 20.41
N ASP A 57 -0.93 7.88 21.71
CA ASP A 57 -0.84 9.25 22.25
C ASP A 57 -1.91 10.22 21.73
N GLY A 58 -3.13 9.70 21.54
CA GLY A 58 -4.28 10.47 21.07
C GLY A 58 -4.30 10.78 19.57
N LYS A 59 -3.31 10.28 18.79
CA LYS A 59 -3.34 10.31 17.33
C LYS A 59 -4.41 9.35 16.80
N HIS A 60 -5.01 9.70 15.67
CA HIS A 60 -5.88 8.80 14.92
C HIS A 60 -5.05 7.96 13.95
N VAL A 61 -5.14 6.63 14.08
CA VAL A 61 -4.74 5.65 13.06
C VAL A 61 -5.70 4.48 13.10
N ALA A 62 -6.24 4.09 11.95
CA ALA A 62 -7.18 2.99 11.79
C ALA A 62 -6.90 2.23 10.49
N GLY A 63 -7.57 1.09 10.34
CA GLY A 63 -7.40 0.16 9.22
C GLY A 63 -6.76 -1.15 9.66
N THR A 64 -6.45 -2.01 8.69
CA THR A 64 -5.89 -3.34 8.92
C THR A 64 -4.55 -3.47 8.21
N ALA A 65 -3.57 -4.08 8.87
CA ALA A 65 -2.30 -4.48 8.29
C ALA A 65 -2.26 -5.99 8.14
N THR A 66 -1.98 -6.48 6.94
CA THR A 66 -1.86 -7.92 6.63
C THR A 66 -0.51 -8.21 6.01
N LEU A 67 0.26 -9.08 6.65
CA LEU A 67 1.54 -9.56 6.15
C LEU A 67 1.39 -10.97 5.59
N ALA A 68 1.61 -11.13 4.29
CA ALA A 68 1.55 -12.41 3.60
C ALA A 68 2.46 -12.37 2.35
N ASN A 69 3.09 -13.50 2.01
CA ASN A 69 3.84 -13.68 0.76
C ASN A 69 4.85 -12.55 0.48
N GLY A 70 5.69 -12.21 1.47
CA GLY A 70 6.67 -11.13 1.34
C GLY A 70 6.09 -9.73 1.15
N GLN A 71 4.81 -9.51 1.47
CA GLN A 71 4.14 -8.22 1.29
C GLN A 71 3.35 -7.84 2.53
N LEU A 72 3.42 -6.56 2.88
CA LEU A 72 2.56 -5.93 3.87
C LEU A 72 1.51 -5.08 3.15
N THR A 73 0.25 -5.47 3.27
CA THR A 73 -0.88 -4.73 2.71
C THR A 73 -1.64 -4.03 3.82
N LEU A 74 -1.88 -2.74 3.63
CA LEU A 74 -2.80 -1.94 4.43
C LEU A 74 -4.14 -1.86 3.72
N THR A 75 -5.23 -2.01 4.46
CA THR A 75 -6.59 -1.79 3.96
C THR A 75 -7.38 -0.89 4.88
N GLU A 76 -8.27 -0.08 4.30
CA GLU A 76 -9.07 0.92 5.02
C GLU A 76 -8.19 1.84 5.90
N PHE A 77 -6.95 2.10 5.46
CA PHE A 77 -5.99 2.90 6.21
C PHE A 77 -6.46 4.35 6.31
N SER A 78 -6.46 4.86 7.54
CA SER A 78 -6.77 6.25 7.84
C SER A 78 -5.85 6.70 8.95
N SER A 79 -5.23 7.86 8.80
CA SER A 79 -4.36 8.44 9.82
C SER A 79 -4.42 9.96 9.84
N ASP A 80 -4.08 10.53 11.00
CA ASP A 80 -3.74 11.93 11.11
C ASP A 80 -2.59 12.28 10.15
N LYS A 81 -2.59 13.53 9.66
CA LYS A 81 -1.54 14.01 8.76
C LYS A 81 -0.24 14.20 9.54
N GLY A 82 0.83 13.56 9.08
CA GLY A 82 2.20 13.83 9.50
C GLY A 82 3.04 14.35 8.34
N PRO A 83 4.02 15.24 8.58
CA PRO A 83 4.88 15.80 7.53
C PRO A 83 5.86 14.78 6.94
N ASP A 84 6.02 13.60 7.55
CA ASP A 84 7.00 12.57 7.16
C ASP A 84 6.60 11.22 7.80
N LEU A 85 5.50 10.63 7.33
CA LEU A 85 5.00 9.35 7.88
C LEU A 85 5.65 8.16 7.17
N HIS A 86 6.13 7.22 7.97
CA HIS A 86 6.76 5.99 7.52
C HIS A 86 6.18 4.78 8.26
N ILE A 87 6.26 3.63 7.59
CA ILE A 87 5.80 2.35 8.10
C ILE A 87 6.99 1.43 8.38
N TYR A 88 6.94 0.78 9.54
CA TYR A 88 7.99 -0.05 10.06
C TYR A 88 7.46 -1.42 10.49
N LEU A 89 8.29 -2.46 10.34
CA LEU A 89 8.15 -3.71 11.09
C LEU A 89 9.03 -3.65 12.34
N THR A 90 8.44 -3.96 13.49
CA THR A 90 9.02 -3.67 14.80
C THR A 90 8.68 -4.76 15.83
N LYS A 91 9.37 -4.72 16.98
CA LYS A 91 9.00 -5.45 18.20
C LYS A 91 8.52 -4.43 19.24
N GLY A 92 7.21 -4.18 19.28
CA GLY A 92 6.63 -3.08 20.06
C GLY A 92 6.41 -1.80 19.25
N SER A 93 5.98 -0.72 19.91
CA SER A 93 5.40 0.46 19.23
C SER A 93 5.99 1.80 19.65
N ASP A 94 7.12 1.80 20.37
CA ASP A 94 7.80 3.00 20.86
C ASP A 94 9.02 3.37 20.00
N GLN A 95 9.67 4.49 20.31
CA GLN A 95 10.79 5.01 19.51
C GLN A 95 12.05 4.10 19.56
N ASN A 96 12.22 3.28 20.60
CA ASN A 96 13.28 2.27 20.63
C ASN A 96 12.97 1.13 19.64
N ALA A 97 11.69 0.78 19.48
CA ALA A 97 11.25 -0.18 18.48
C ALA A 97 11.50 0.33 17.05
N VAL A 98 11.35 1.64 16.79
CA VAL A 98 11.73 2.24 15.50
C VAL A 98 13.23 2.09 15.22
N SER A 99 14.08 2.35 16.22
CA SER A 99 15.54 2.33 16.08
C SER A 99 16.11 0.93 15.79
N THR A 100 15.38 -0.12 16.19
CA THR A 100 15.74 -1.53 15.98
C THR A 100 14.85 -2.22 14.94
N GLY A 101 13.88 -1.48 14.40
CA GLY A 101 12.92 -1.95 13.43
C GLY A 101 13.42 -1.86 12.00
N ARG A 102 12.60 -2.39 11.09
CA ARG A 102 12.83 -2.32 9.66
C ARG A 102 11.84 -1.35 9.02
N GLU A 103 12.35 -0.25 8.49
CA GLU A 103 11.57 0.65 7.63
C GLU A 103 11.19 -0.07 6.32
N LEU A 104 9.92 0.07 5.93
CA LEU A 104 9.44 -0.41 4.63
C LEU A 104 9.21 0.75 3.64
N GLY A 105 9.04 1.97 4.16
CA GLY A 105 8.98 3.21 3.38
C GLY A 105 7.90 4.18 3.87
N MET A 106 7.60 5.17 3.03
CA MET A 106 6.62 6.22 3.31
C MET A 106 5.18 5.70 3.23
N VAL A 107 4.32 6.16 4.13
CA VAL A 107 2.88 5.87 4.09
C VAL A 107 2.07 7.12 3.71
N ALA A 108 1.17 6.95 2.75
CA ALA A 108 0.27 8.01 2.31
C ALA A 108 -0.99 8.02 3.17
N SER A 109 -1.20 9.08 3.94
CA SER A 109 -2.40 9.25 4.79
C SER A 109 -3.70 9.50 4.00
N ASP A 110 -3.63 9.70 2.68
CA ASP A 110 -4.76 9.89 1.76
C ASP A 110 -5.07 8.65 0.91
N LYS A 111 -4.36 7.53 1.14
CA LYS A 111 -4.58 6.26 0.45
C LYS A 111 -5.03 5.19 1.44
N ALA A 112 -6.26 4.72 1.26
CA ALA A 112 -6.83 3.66 2.09
C ALA A 112 -6.12 2.31 1.91
N ASP A 113 -5.75 1.98 0.67
CA ASP A 113 -5.08 0.72 0.35
C ASP A 113 -3.65 0.97 -0.13
N GLN A 114 -2.68 0.29 0.47
CA GLN A 114 -1.25 0.44 0.19
C GLN A 114 -0.54 -0.89 0.38
N THR A 115 0.46 -1.19 -0.46
CA THR A 115 1.24 -2.43 -0.35
C THR A 115 2.72 -2.10 -0.31
N PHE A 116 3.41 -2.74 0.63
CA PHE A 116 4.85 -2.59 0.85
C PHE A 116 5.53 -3.96 0.68
N THR A 117 6.67 -3.96 0.00
CA THR A 117 7.47 -5.18 -0.13
C THR A 117 8.23 -5.41 1.18
N VAL A 118 8.23 -6.66 1.65
CA VAL A 118 8.91 -7.11 2.84
C VAL A 118 9.88 -8.22 2.46
N SER A 119 11.15 -8.07 2.81
CA SER A 119 12.11 -9.16 2.66
C SER A 119 11.70 -10.31 3.58
N ASP A 120 11.45 -11.51 3.02
CA ASP A 120 10.87 -12.65 3.77
C ASP A 120 11.67 -13.04 5.03
N THR A 121 13.00 -12.85 5.04
CA THR A 121 13.86 -13.15 6.20
C THR A 121 13.61 -12.22 7.39
N ASP A 122 13.12 -11.00 7.13
CA ASP A 122 12.91 -9.97 8.14
C ASP A 122 11.50 -10.03 8.73
N ALA A 123 10.51 -10.59 8.02
CA ALA A 123 9.13 -10.58 8.46
C ALA A 123 8.91 -11.30 9.81
N SER A 124 9.42 -12.52 9.95
CA SER A 124 9.11 -13.40 11.08
C SER A 124 9.69 -12.92 12.43
N MET A 125 10.69 -12.05 12.41
CA MET A 125 11.31 -11.50 13.62
C MET A 125 10.55 -10.30 14.21
N TYR A 126 9.53 -9.79 13.55
CA TYR A 126 8.74 -8.65 14.02
C TYR A 126 7.31 -9.08 14.32
N ASP A 127 6.69 -8.45 15.31
CA ASP A 127 5.33 -8.70 15.78
C ASP A 127 4.40 -7.50 15.58
N THR A 128 4.95 -6.33 15.22
CA THR A 128 4.19 -5.09 15.16
C THR A 128 4.46 -4.34 13.86
N VAL A 129 3.41 -3.82 13.26
CA VAL A 129 3.47 -2.80 12.20
C VAL A 129 3.28 -1.45 12.86
N LEU A 130 4.25 -0.55 12.71
CA LEU A 130 4.26 0.76 13.35
C LEU A 130 4.23 1.87 12.30
N ILE A 131 3.30 2.81 12.45
CA ILE A 131 3.31 4.09 11.74
C ILE A 131 4.03 5.10 12.62
N ASN A 132 5.13 5.64 12.14
CA ASN A 132 5.95 6.63 12.83
C ASN A 132 6.08 7.90 11.99
N CYS A 133 6.15 9.07 12.63
CA CYS A 133 6.61 10.28 11.96
C CYS A 133 8.08 10.53 12.30
N ASP A 134 8.97 10.37 11.32
CA ASP A 134 10.41 10.43 11.57
C ASP A 134 10.90 11.85 11.87
N LYS A 135 10.30 12.84 11.20
CA LYS A 135 10.55 14.26 11.48
C LYS A 135 10.13 14.65 12.91
N ALA A 136 9.00 14.13 13.39
CA ALA A 136 8.50 14.45 14.73
C ALA A 136 9.08 13.55 15.83
N LYS A 137 9.62 12.37 15.46
CA LYS A 137 10.04 11.30 16.37
C LYS A 137 8.89 10.84 17.28
N GLU A 138 7.74 10.61 16.68
CA GLU A 138 6.52 10.20 17.37
C GLU A 138 5.84 9.04 16.65
N ALA A 139 5.44 8.03 17.44
CA ALA A 139 4.57 6.96 16.98
C ALA A 139 3.15 7.48 16.79
N PHE A 140 2.53 7.15 15.66
CA PHE A 140 1.16 7.55 15.35
C PHE A 140 0.18 6.41 15.65
N GLY A 141 0.56 5.18 15.35
CA GLY A 141 -0.29 4.03 15.62
C GLY A 141 0.38 2.72 15.29
N ALA A 142 -0.11 1.65 15.91
CA ALA A 142 0.47 0.32 15.78
C ALA A 142 -0.60 -0.75 15.54
N ALA A 143 -0.22 -1.78 14.79
CA ALA A 143 -1.01 -2.99 14.57
C ALA A 143 -0.17 -4.21 14.97
N ALA A 144 -0.61 -4.93 16.00
CA ALA A 144 0.01 -6.19 16.41
C ALA A 144 -0.40 -7.32 15.44
N LEU A 145 0.58 -8.03 14.89
CA LEU A 145 0.42 -9.11 13.92
C LEU A 145 0.24 -10.47 14.61
N MET A 146 -0.86 -11.17 14.35
CA MET A 146 -1.21 -12.48 14.94
C MET A 146 -1.34 -13.60 13.91
#